data_AF-A0A401PTB2-F1
#
_entry.id   AF-A0A401PTB2-F1
#
_cell.length_a   1.000
_cell.length_b   1.000
_cell.length_c   1.000
_cell.angle_alpha   90.00
_cell.angle_beta   90.00
_cell.angle_gamma   90.00
#
_symmetry.space_group_name_H-M   'P 1'
#
loop_
_entity.id
_entity.type
_entity.pdbx_description
1 polymer ?
#
loop_
_entity_poly.entity_id
_entity_poly.type
_entity_poly.pdbx_seq_one_letter_code
_entity_poly.pdbx_strand_id
1 'polypeptide(L)'
;MVQCAEDKLLVRVQLDLFGTRHLIKAADLTLGSAGCRPTRIYSQNHTVLFVYGLHECGSKLQMSGDFLIYTTHLTHSPEYHGSVIVRTNGAVVPIECRYFRKGN
;
A
#
# COMPACT_ATOMS: atom_id res chain seq x y z
N MET A 1 7.50 -3.01 4.16
CA MET A 1 7.08 -3.65 5.42
C MET A 1 5.59 -3.40 5.61
N VAL A 2 4.85 -4.42 6.02
CA VAL A 2 3.43 -4.33 6.37
C VAL A 2 3.27 -4.71 7.84
N GLN A 3 2.46 -3.96 8.58
CA GLN A 3 2.10 -4.26 9.96
C GLN A 3 0.58 -4.15 10.12
N CYS A 4 -0.03 -5.25 10.54
CA CYS A 4 -1.46 -5.41 10.77
C CYS A 4 -1.73 -5.19 12.27
N ALA A 5 -2.19 -4.00 12.66
CA ALA A 5 -2.62 -3.70 14.03
C ALA A 5 -4.08 -4.13 14.25
N GLU A 6 -4.63 -3.89 15.44
CA GLU A 6 -5.99 -4.34 15.78
C GLU A 6 -7.07 -3.71 14.90
N ASP A 7 -6.96 -2.40 14.62
CA ASP A 7 -7.93 -1.63 13.83
C ASP A 7 -7.30 -0.96 12.59
N LYS A 8 -5.96 -1.00 12.48
CA LYS A 8 -5.18 -0.23 11.50
C LYS A 8 -4.20 -1.08 10.71
N LEU A 9 -4.01 -0.70 9.46
CA LEU A 9 -2.99 -1.18 8.56
C LEU A 9 -1.88 -0.13 8.44
N LEU A 10 -0.64 -0.56 8.70
CA LEU A 10 0.55 0.25 8.52
C LEU A 10 1.40 -0.33 7.37
N VAL A 11 1.59 0.45 6.31
CA VAL A 11 2.41 0.05 5.16
C VAL A 11 3.56 1.01 5.01
N ARG A 12 4.77 0.51 5.19
CA ARG A 12 6.01 1.26 5.00
C ARG A 12 6.68 0.84 3.70
N VAL A 13 6.89 1.79 2.81
CA VAL A 13 7.37 1.57 1.44
C VAL A 13 8.61 2.41 1.20
N GLN A 14 9.69 1.81 0.68
CA GLN A 14 10.83 2.57 0.19
C GLN A 14 10.54 3.15 -1.18
N LEU A 15 10.97 4.40 -1.41
CA LEU A 15 10.86 5.07 -2.71
C LEU A 15 11.81 4.45 -3.74
N ASP A 16 12.86 3.75 -3.33
CA ASP A 16 13.59 2.84 -4.22
C ASP A 16 12.87 1.48 -4.28
N LEU A 17 11.65 1.48 -4.83
CA LEU A 17 10.78 0.30 -4.86
C LEU A 17 11.37 -0.86 -5.67
N PHE A 18 12.14 -0.53 -6.70
CA PHE A 18 12.69 -1.50 -7.67
C PHE A 18 14.18 -1.79 -7.47
N GLY A 19 14.84 -1.17 -6.48
CA GLY A 19 16.29 -1.33 -6.26
C GLY A 19 17.15 -0.81 -7.42
N THR A 20 16.61 0.12 -8.22
CA THR A 20 17.29 0.67 -9.41
C THR A 20 18.03 1.96 -9.10
N ARG A 21 18.06 2.40 -7.83
CA ARG A 21 18.50 3.72 -7.38
C ARG A 21 17.67 4.88 -7.95
N HIS A 22 16.56 4.59 -8.62
CA HIS A 22 15.63 5.59 -9.08
C HIS A 22 14.49 5.71 -8.06
N LEU A 23 14.45 6.86 -7.38
CA LEU A 23 13.41 7.14 -6.40
C LEU A 23 12.11 7.52 -7.10
N ILE A 24 11.06 6.75 -6.87
CA ILE A 24 9.71 7.10 -7.34
C ILE A 24 9.15 8.26 -6.52
N LYS A 25 8.15 8.96 -7.04
CA LYS A 25 7.48 10.02 -6.28
C LYS A 25 6.49 9.40 -5.30
N ALA A 26 6.41 9.96 -4.09
CA ALA A 26 5.39 9.57 -3.11
C ALA A 26 3.96 9.78 -3.62
N ALA A 27 3.75 10.74 -4.54
CA ALA A 27 2.46 11.02 -5.16
C ALA A 27 2.01 9.92 -6.14
N ASP A 28 2.96 9.16 -6.69
CA ASP A 28 2.70 8.05 -7.62
C ASP A 28 2.30 6.77 -6.87
N LEU A 29 2.28 6.79 -5.53
CA LEU A 29 1.93 5.66 -4.69
C LEU A 29 0.55 5.86 -4.07
N THR A 30 -0.30 4.86 -4.24
CA THR A 30 -1.64 4.84 -3.69
C THR A 30 -1.95 3.52 -3.00
N LEU A 31 -2.71 3.57 -1.91
CA LEU A 31 -3.18 2.39 -1.19
C LEU A 31 -4.65 2.10 -1.48
N GLY A 32 -4.91 0.85 -1.82
CA GLY A 32 -6.23 0.27 -2.07
C GLY A 32 -6.95 0.85 -3.29
N SER A 33 -8.17 0.38 -3.51
CA SER A 33 -8.99 0.77 -4.66
C SER A 33 -9.49 2.22 -4.59
N ALA A 34 -9.54 2.80 -3.38
CA ALA A 34 -9.92 4.20 -3.19
C ALA A 34 -8.79 5.18 -3.52
N GLY A 35 -7.56 4.70 -3.77
CA GLY A 35 -6.44 5.56 -4.15
C GLY A 35 -5.90 6.42 -3.00
N CYS A 36 -5.86 5.89 -1.77
CA CYS A 36 -5.42 6.65 -0.61
C CYS A 36 -3.95 7.08 -0.70
N ARG A 37 -3.65 8.30 -0.28
CA ARG A 37 -2.31 8.89 -0.33
C ARG A 37 -1.44 8.50 0.89
N PRO A 38 -0.12 8.68 0.84
CA PRO A 38 0.72 8.47 2.01
C PRO A 38 0.34 9.42 3.15
N THR A 39 0.22 8.90 4.37
CA THR A 39 -0.08 9.70 5.58
C THR A 39 1.17 10.45 6.08
N ARG A 40 2.36 9.87 5.85
CA ARG A 40 3.66 10.45 6.21
C ARG A 40 4.72 10.13 5.16
N ILE A 41 5.61 11.07 4.94
CA ILE A 41 6.76 10.96 4.03
C ILE A 41 8.03 11.24 4.84
N TYR A 42 8.97 10.32 4.81
CA TYR A 42 10.28 10.44 5.47
C TYR A 42 11.36 10.64 4.41
N SER A 43 11.59 11.91 4.03
CA SER A 43 12.53 12.26 2.96
C SER A 43 13.96 11.79 3.24
N GLN A 44 14.42 11.87 4.49
CA GLN A 44 15.77 11.44 4.90
C GLN A 44 16.04 9.95 4.66
N ASN A 45 15.00 9.13 4.78
CA ASN A 45 15.10 7.67 4.65
C ASN A 45 14.51 7.19 3.31
N HIS A 46 14.14 8.12 2.41
CA HIS A 46 13.44 7.83 1.17
C HIS A 46 12.29 6.83 1.34
N THR A 47 11.49 7.02 2.39
CA THR A 47 10.46 6.06 2.81
C THR A 47 9.14 6.76 3.00
N VAL A 48 8.03 6.13 2.59
CA VAL A 48 6.68 6.60 2.84
C VAL A 48 5.94 5.64 3.75
N LEU A 49 4.97 6.18 4.49
CA LEU A 49 4.14 5.43 5.43
C LEU A 49 2.67 5.73 5.15
N PHE A 50 1.91 4.64 5.01
CA PHE A 50 0.46 4.65 4.96
C PHE A 50 -0.07 4.12 6.28
N VAL A 51 -0.97 4.87 6.92
CA VAL A 51 -1.67 4.47 8.14
C VAL A 51 -3.15 4.69 7.92
N TYR A 52 -3.89 3.59 7.80
CA TYR A 52 -5.32 3.60 7.52
C TYR A 52 -6.04 2.52 8.30
N GLY A 53 -7.34 2.69 8.53
CA GLY A 53 -8.18 1.63 9.10
C GLY A 53 -8.22 0.39 8.20
N LEU A 54 -8.39 -0.80 8.77
CA LEU A 54 -8.44 -2.06 8.01
C LEU A 54 -9.56 -2.11 6.95
N HIS A 55 -10.64 -1.37 7.17
CA HIS A 55 -11.77 -1.24 6.23
C HIS A 55 -11.68 0.01 5.34
N GLU A 56 -10.71 0.88 5.60
CA GLU A 56 -10.55 2.12 4.84
C GLU A 56 -9.81 1.85 3.52
N CYS A 57 -9.78 2.86 2.67
CA CYS A 57 -9.06 2.84 1.39
C CYS A 57 -9.53 1.77 0.40
N GLY A 58 -10.76 1.26 0.56
CA GLY A 58 -11.33 0.24 -0.31
C GLY A 58 -10.73 -1.16 -0.08
N SER A 59 -10.22 -1.39 1.12
CA SER A 59 -9.82 -2.72 1.60
C SER A 59 -11.04 -3.66 1.63
N LYS A 60 -10.86 -4.89 1.13
CA LYS A 60 -11.92 -5.89 1.10
C LYS A 60 -11.78 -6.83 2.28
N LEU A 61 -12.84 -6.95 3.08
CA LEU A 61 -12.94 -7.97 4.11
C LEU A 61 -13.55 -9.24 3.51
N GLN A 62 -12.85 -10.35 3.65
CA GLN A 62 -13.32 -11.68 3.33
C GLN A 62 -13.30 -12.55 4.59
N MET A 63 -14.36 -13.32 4.78
CA MET A 63 -14.44 -14.29 5.86
C MET A 63 -14.12 -15.67 5.31
N SER A 64 -13.19 -16.37 5.94
CA SER A 64 -12.77 -17.73 5.53
C SER A 64 -12.64 -18.62 6.76
N GLY A 65 -13.67 -19.42 7.03
CA GLY A 65 -13.74 -20.24 8.24
C GLY A 65 -13.66 -19.37 9.51
N ASP A 66 -12.64 -19.61 10.32
CA ASP A 66 -12.36 -18.84 11.54
C ASP A 66 -11.42 -17.66 11.33
N PHE A 67 -11.16 -17.25 10.08
CA PHE A 67 -10.33 -16.08 9.78
C PHE A 67 -11.11 -14.94 9.15
N LEU A 68 -10.82 -13.73 9.62
CA LEU A 68 -11.15 -12.47 8.97
C LEU A 68 -9.92 -12.02 8.17
N ILE A 69 -10.04 -11.98 6.86
CA ILE A 69 -8.96 -11.67 5.93
C ILE A 69 -9.24 -10.31 5.30
N TYR A 70 -8.40 -9.33 5.62
CA TYR A 70 -8.41 -8.02 5.00
C TYR A 70 -7.42 -8.00 3.86
N THR A 71 -7.91 -7.72 2.66
CA THR A 71 -7.10 -7.64 1.45
C THR A 71 -7.13 -6.23 0.90
N THR A 72 -5.94 -5.71 0.58
CA THR A 72 -5.76 -4.44 -0.10
C THR A 72 -4.55 -4.56 -1.02
N HIS A 73 -4.19 -3.48 -1.71
CA HIS A 73 -3.04 -3.46 -2.59
C HIS A 73 -2.39 -2.09 -2.59
N LEU A 74 -1.07 -2.06 -2.69
CA LEU A 74 -0.33 -0.84 -2.98
C LEU A 74 -0.13 -0.76 -4.49
N THR A 75 -0.54 0.35 -5.08
CA THR A 75 -0.33 0.62 -6.50
C THR A 75 0.69 1.73 -6.67
N HIS A 76 1.68 1.47 -7.50
CA HIS A 76 2.55 2.49 -8.06
C HIS A 76 2.11 2.77 -9.50
N SER A 77 1.64 4.01 -9.75
CA SER A 77 1.27 4.49 -11.07
C SER A 77 2.04 5.79 -11.37
N PRO A 78 3.12 5.72 -12.18
CA PRO A 78 3.91 6.91 -12.51
C PRO A 78 3.10 7.88 -13.38
N GLU A 79 3.12 9.16 -13.05
CA GLU A 79 2.45 10.21 -13.84
C GLU A 79 3.20 10.51 -15.14
N TYR A 80 2.55 10.30 -16.29
CA TYR A 80 3.13 10.51 -17.61
C TYR A 80 2.92 11.97 -18.07
N HIS A 81 3.92 12.82 -17.86
CA HIS A 81 3.92 14.18 -18.41
C HIS A 81 4.25 14.17 -19.91
N GLY A 82 3.34 13.66 -20.75
CA GLY A 82 3.34 13.88 -22.20
C GLY A 82 4.38 13.12 -23.03
N SER A 83 5.18 12.22 -22.44
CA SER A 83 6.10 11.37 -23.19
C SER A 83 5.50 10.00 -23.51
N VAL A 84 5.47 9.62 -24.79
CA VAL A 84 5.00 8.31 -25.31
C VAL A 84 5.79 7.11 -24.75
N ILE A 85 6.97 7.37 -24.16
CA ILE A 85 7.87 6.34 -23.65
C ILE A 85 7.66 6.14 -22.14
N VAL A 86 7.24 4.93 -21.76
CA VAL A 86 7.17 4.47 -20.36
C VAL A 86 8.59 4.18 -19.87
N ARG A 87 9.12 5.03 -18.97
CA ARG A 87 10.44 4.82 -18.34
C ARG A 87 10.38 4.11 -16.98
N THR A 88 9.20 4.05 -16.36
CA THR A 88 9.00 3.45 -15.04
C THR A 88 7.84 2.46 -15.12
N ASN A 89 8.06 1.22 -14.68
CA ASN A 89 7.02 0.20 -14.67
C ASN A 89 6.01 0.49 -13.56
N GLY A 90 4.71 0.43 -13.89
CA GLY A 90 3.68 0.35 -12.86
C GLY A 90 3.83 -0.95 -12.05
N ALA A 91 3.52 -0.90 -10.77
CA ALA A 91 3.58 -2.07 -9.90
C ALA A 91 2.33 -2.14 -9.01
N VAL A 92 1.81 -3.35 -8.81
CA VAL A 92 0.73 -3.60 -7.87
C VAL A 92 1.22 -4.66 -6.90
N VAL A 93 1.27 -4.31 -5.61
CA VAL A 93 1.72 -5.19 -4.53
C VAL A 93 0.51 -5.54 -3.67
N PRO A 94 0.05 -6.81 -3.68
CA PRO A 94 -1.05 -7.23 -2.82
C PRO A 94 -0.62 -7.24 -1.36
N ILE A 95 -1.54 -6.86 -0.48
CA ILE A 95 -1.35 -6.79 0.97
C ILE A 95 -2.50 -7.55 1.62
N GLU A 96 -2.17 -8.51 2.49
CA GLU A 96 -3.14 -9.33 3.21
C GLU A 96 -2.84 -9.27 4.71
N CYS A 97 -3.89 -9.03 5.51
CA CYS A 97 -3.87 -9.14 6.96
C CYS A 97 -4.91 -10.17 7.40
N ARG A 98 -4.50 -11.17 8.18
CA ARG A 98 -5.36 -12.25 8.65
C ARG A 98 -5.53 -12.17 10.16
N TYR A 99 -6.78 -12.20 10.61
CA TYR A 99 -7.13 -12.17 12.02
C TYR A 99 -7.92 -13.41 12.37
N PHE A 100 -7.58 -14.05 13.48
CA PHE A 100 -8.37 -15.15 14.00
C PHE A 100 -9.66 -14.59 14.60
N ARG A 101 -10.78 -15.18 14.23
CA ARG A 101 -12.08 -14.84 14.79
C ARG A 101 -12.11 -15.38 16.21
N LYS A 102 -12.23 -14.48 17.18
CA LYS A 102 -12.49 -14.90 18.55
C LYS A 102 -13.90 -15.51 18.57
N GLY A 103 -13.99 -16.83 18.65
CA GLY A 103 -15.26 -17.51 18.90
C GLY A 103 -15.81 -17.05 20.24
N ASN A 104 -17.10 -16.71 20.27
CA ASN A 104 -17.82 -16.44 21.51
C ASN A 104 -17.97 -17.71 22.34
#